data_AF-A0A6I3EZ35-F1
#
_entry.id   AF-A0A6I3EZ35-F1
#
_cell.length_a   1.000
_cell.length_b   1.000
_cell.length_c   1.000
_cell.angle_alpha   90.00
_cell.angle_beta   90.00
_cell.angle_gamma   90.00
#
_symmetry.space_group_name_H-M   'P 1'
#
loop_
_entity.id
_entity.type
_entity.pdbx_description
1 polymer ?
#
loop_
_entity_poly.entity_id
_entity_poly.type
_entity_poly.pdbx_seq_one_letter_code
_entity_poly.pdbx_strand_id
1 'polypeptide(L)'
;MQSEGVHGAVHIPVASNGDVVGHRCVSGCRPGTFRGHVMSVFTSAEIAYLQSQPLMRFASASPTGRPDVAPVVFQIVGDDIVTAGFDITHTVRYRNIQTNPRVSVVVDDLGSTDPWSPRGIKVIGTAVIEDSGGSPRFRITPEVIISWAINDTTPGIPKMERRKVR
;
A
#
# COMPACT_ATOMS: atom_id res chain seq x y z
N MET A 1 -11.24 44.60 -11.43
CA MET A 1 -9.87 44.32 -10.96
C MET A 1 -10.01 43.41 -9.75
N GLN A 2 -10.11 42.11 -10.00
CA GLN A 2 -10.24 41.07 -8.98
C GLN A 2 -9.09 40.09 -9.20
N SER A 3 -8.43 39.76 -8.10
CA SER A 3 -7.19 39.00 -7.98
C SER A 3 -7.38 37.53 -8.34
N GLU A 4 -6.54 37.03 -9.26
CA GLU A 4 -6.43 35.61 -9.59
C GLU A 4 -5.79 34.83 -8.43
N GLY A 5 -6.48 33.77 -8.00
CA GLY A 5 -5.97 32.80 -7.04
C GLY A 5 -5.12 31.74 -7.75
N VAL A 6 -3.87 31.61 -7.32
CA VAL A 6 -2.91 30.64 -7.87
C VAL A 6 -3.23 29.24 -7.30
N HIS A 7 -3.79 28.36 -8.12
CA HIS A 7 -3.87 26.93 -7.86
C HIS A 7 -2.50 26.28 -8.09
N GLY A 8 -1.71 26.09 -7.03
CA GLY A 8 -0.49 25.30 -7.05
C GLY A 8 -0.80 23.81 -7.02
N ALA A 9 -0.77 23.15 -8.18
CA ALA A 9 -0.76 21.70 -8.27
C ALA A 9 0.58 21.16 -7.76
N VAL A 10 0.54 20.26 -6.77
CA VAL A 10 1.74 19.56 -6.27
C VAL A 10 2.09 18.46 -7.26
N HIS A 11 3.12 18.71 -8.07
CA HIS A 11 3.73 17.72 -8.96
C HIS A 11 4.54 16.70 -8.14
N ILE A 12 4.20 15.42 -8.27
CA ILE A 12 5.07 14.32 -7.85
C ILE A 12 5.97 13.96 -9.04
N PRO A 13 7.31 13.95 -8.91
CA PRO A 13 8.18 13.60 -10.02
C PRO A 13 8.08 12.10 -10.34
N VAL A 14 7.76 11.79 -11.60
CA VAL A 14 7.94 10.47 -12.21
C VAL A 14 9.40 10.37 -12.66
N ALA A 15 10.14 9.39 -12.15
CA ALA A 15 11.50 9.14 -12.61
C ALA A 15 11.48 8.63 -14.05
N SER A 16 12.07 9.39 -14.98
CA SER A 16 12.34 8.96 -16.33
C SER A 16 13.58 8.05 -16.34
N ASN A 17 13.44 6.82 -16.84
CA ASN A 17 14.57 5.97 -17.17
C ASN A 17 15.25 6.53 -18.43
N GLY A 18 16.39 7.20 -18.25
CA GLY A 18 17.26 7.68 -19.32
C GLY A 18 18.63 7.03 -19.25
N ASP A 19 18.92 6.22 -20.26
CA ASP A 19 20.18 5.99 -20.96
C ASP A 19 21.50 5.98 -20.17
N VAL A 20 22.04 4.77 -20.01
CA VAL A 20 23.41 4.51 -19.53
C VAL A 20 24.37 4.56 -20.71
N VAL A 21 25.07 5.68 -20.89
CA VAL A 21 26.24 5.76 -21.78
C VAL A 21 27.44 5.15 -21.03
N GLY A 22 28.00 4.10 -21.62
CA GLY A 22 29.06 3.31 -21.02
C GLY A 22 30.41 4.02 -20.95
N HIS A 23 30.98 4.10 -19.75
CA HIS A 23 32.40 4.32 -19.54
C HIS A 23 33.00 3.10 -18.84
N ARG A 24 33.97 2.46 -19.52
CA ARG A 24 34.74 1.33 -19.01
C ARG A 24 35.61 1.80 -17.83
N CYS A 25 35.40 1.22 -16.66
CA CYS A 25 36.40 1.21 -15.58
C CYS A 25 37.04 -0.17 -15.51
N VAL A 26 38.37 -0.17 -15.49
CA VAL A 26 39.23 -1.35 -15.52
C VAL A 26 39.66 -1.68 -14.09
N SER A 27 39.55 -2.95 -13.72
CA SER A 27 40.12 -3.63 -12.54
C SER A 27 39.51 -3.38 -11.14
N GLY A 28 39.05 -4.47 -10.51
CA GLY A 28 39.33 -4.70 -9.10
C GLY A 28 38.24 -4.48 -8.04
N CYS A 29 36.94 -4.57 -8.36
CA CYS A 29 35.90 -4.62 -7.31
C CYS A 29 35.31 -6.04 -7.19
N ARG A 30 35.52 -6.65 -6.02
CA ARG A 30 34.89 -7.93 -5.62
C ARG A 30 33.36 -7.77 -5.64
N PRO A 31 32.58 -8.79 -6.07
CA PRO A 31 31.14 -8.73 -5.91
C PRO A 31 30.81 -8.79 -4.41
N GLY A 32 30.36 -7.65 -3.86
CA GLY A 32 29.75 -7.60 -2.54
C GLY A 32 28.39 -8.27 -2.60
N THR A 33 28.35 -9.58 -2.41
CA THR A 33 27.11 -10.33 -2.25
C THR A 33 26.59 -10.14 -0.84
N PHE A 34 25.83 -9.07 -0.58
CA PHE A 34 24.87 -9.03 0.53
C PHE A 34 23.69 -8.12 0.16
N ARG A 35 22.88 -8.58 -0.81
CA ARG A 35 21.43 -8.33 -0.71
C ARG A 35 20.86 -9.49 0.05
N GLY A 36 20.82 -9.38 1.37
CA GLY A 36 19.82 -10.12 2.12
C GLY A 36 18.49 -9.74 1.51
N HIS A 37 17.87 -10.65 0.76
CA HIS A 37 16.44 -10.59 0.51
C HIS A 37 15.83 -10.70 1.91
N VAL A 38 15.58 -9.57 2.56
CA VAL A 38 14.62 -9.54 3.66
C VAL A 38 13.32 -9.98 3.00
N MET A 39 12.96 -11.25 3.22
CA MET A 39 11.75 -11.80 2.62
C MET A 39 10.59 -10.99 3.15
N SER A 40 9.87 -10.35 2.24
CA SER A 40 8.69 -9.59 2.64
C SER A 40 7.61 -10.52 3.18
N VAL A 41 6.75 -10.00 4.06
CA VAL A 41 5.52 -10.70 4.51
C VAL A 41 4.53 -10.93 3.36
N PHE A 42 4.64 -10.15 2.28
CA PHE A 42 3.88 -10.30 1.04
C PHE A 42 4.62 -11.21 0.06
N THR A 43 3.85 -12.00 -0.71
CA THR A 43 4.44 -12.75 -1.83
C THR A 43 4.84 -11.80 -2.97
N SER A 44 5.70 -12.25 -3.88
CA SER A 44 6.07 -11.45 -5.06
C SER A 44 4.86 -11.11 -5.94
N ALA A 45 3.90 -12.02 -6.08
CA ALA A 45 2.66 -11.78 -6.83
C ALA A 45 1.75 -10.76 -6.14
N GLU A 46 1.67 -10.80 -4.81
CA GLU A 46 0.91 -9.81 -4.02
C GLU A 46 1.55 -8.43 -4.08
N ILE A 47 2.88 -8.32 -4.02
CA ILE A 47 3.59 -7.03 -4.19
C ILE A 47 3.31 -6.46 -5.58
N ALA A 48 3.47 -7.27 -6.63
CA ALA A 48 3.20 -6.84 -8.00
C ALA A 48 1.74 -6.39 -8.17
N TYR A 49 0.80 -7.14 -7.59
CA TYR A 49 -0.60 -6.76 -7.55
C TYR A 49 -0.81 -5.43 -6.84
N LEU A 50 -0.37 -5.29 -5.58
CA LEU A 50 -0.52 -4.07 -4.78
C LEU A 50 0.07 -2.84 -5.47
N GLN A 51 1.21 -2.98 -6.14
CA GLN A 51 1.84 -1.89 -6.90
C GLN A 51 1.06 -1.47 -8.15
N SER A 52 0.22 -2.36 -8.71
CA SER A 52 -0.64 -2.05 -9.85
C SER A 52 -1.93 -1.30 -9.49
N GLN A 53 -2.27 -1.24 -8.20
CA GLN A 53 -3.58 -0.78 -7.75
C GLN A 53 -3.51 0.66 -7.24
N PRO A 54 -4.43 1.55 -7.65
CA PRO A 54 -4.36 2.97 -7.27
C PRO A 54 -4.95 3.25 -5.89
N LEU A 55 -5.85 2.39 -5.40
CA LEU A 55 -6.68 2.64 -4.22
C LEU A 55 -6.83 1.40 -3.34
N MET A 56 -6.96 1.67 -2.05
CA MET A 56 -7.24 0.72 -0.98
C MET A 56 -8.48 1.19 -0.20
N ARG A 57 -9.31 0.26 0.27
CA ARG A 57 -10.36 0.55 1.25
C ARG A 57 -9.76 0.44 2.65
N PHE A 58 -9.73 1.53 3.40
CA PHE A 58 -9.25 1.59 4.77
C PHE A 58 -10.43 1.52 5.73
N ALA A 59 -10.57 0.42 6.47
CA ALA A 59 -11.55 0.31 7.56
C ALA A 59 -10.90 0.54 8.92
N SER A 60 -11.53 1.39 9.71
CA SER A 60 -11.21 1.69 11.11
C SER A 60 -12.47 1.62 11.96
N ALA A 61 -12.35 1.69 13.28
CA ALA A 61 -13.50 1.76 14.16
C ALA A 61 -13.26 2.73 15.32
N SER A 62 -14.33 3.39 15.77
CA SER A 62 -14.29 4.16 17.01
C SER A 62 -13.95 3.27 18.22
N PRO A 63 -13.62 3.85 19.38
CA PRO A 63 -13.45 3.09 20.63
C PRO A 63 -14.67 2.25 21.01
N THR A 64 -15.87 2.69 20.63
CA THR A 64 -17.14 1.99 20.87
C THR A 64 -17.49 0.98 19.78
N GLY A 65 -16.62 0.79 18.78
CA GLY A 65 -16.81 -0.19 17.71
C GLY A 65 -17.65 0.30 16.52
N ARG A 66 -17.97 1.59 16.41
CA ARG A 66 -18.65 2.13 15.22
C ARG A 66 -17.70 2.04 14.02
N PRO A 67 -18.05 1.32 12.94
CA PRO A 67 -17.17 1.18 11.78
C PRO A 67 -17.12 2.46 10.95
N ASP A 68 -15.96 2.70 10.34
CA ASP A 68 -15.70 3.73 9.33
C ASP A 68 -14.89 3.12 8.19
N VAL A 69 -15.20 3.48 6.94
CA VAL A 69 -14.46 3.02 5.76
C VAL A 69 -14.28 4.16 4.77
N ALA A 70 -13.06 4.31 4.23
CA ALA A 70 -12.76 5.29 3.20
C ALA A 70 -11.80 4.72 2.15
N PRO A 71 -11.98 5.06 0.85
CA PRO A 71 -10.96 4.81 -0.16
C PRO A 71 -9.75 5.75 0.07
N VAL A 72 -8.55 5.21 -0.04
CA VAL A 72 -7.29 5.95 0.12
C VAL A 72 -6.25 5.48 -0.89
N VAL A 73 -5.35 6.37 -1.30
CA VAL A 73 -4.10 5.97 -1.97
C VAL A 73 -3.17 5.28 -0.97
N PHE A 74 -2.28 4.41 -1.43
CA PHE A 74 -1.36 3.69 -0.55
C PHE A 74 -0.07 3.34 -1.26
N GLN A 75 0.95 2.96 -0.48
CA GLN A 75 2.22 2.42 -0.96
C GLN A 75 2.69 1.31 -0.02
N ILE A 76 3.53 0.41 -0.54
CA ILE A 76 4.21 -0.62 0.25
C ILE A 76 5.61 -0.11 0.61
N VAL A 77 5.93 -0.08 1.90
CA VAL A 77 7.25 0.33 2.41
C VAL A 77 7.77 -0.75 3.35
N GLY A 78 8.69 -1.57 2.84
CA GLY A 78 9.12 -2.79 3.51
C GLY A 78 7.95 -3.77 3.63
N ASP A 79 7.61 -4.15 4.85
CA ASP A 79 6.48 -5.03 5.15
C ASP A 79 5.20 -4.31 5.54
N ASP A 80 5.20 -2.97 5.52
CA ASP A 80 4.07 -2.16 5.92
C ASP A 80 3.36 -1.54 4.73
N ILE A 81 2.09 -1.21 4.95
CA ILE A 81 1.30 -0.36 4.05
C ILE A 81 1.33 1.05 4.63
N VAL A 82 1.73 2.04 3.84
CA VAL A 82 1.65 3.45 4.22
C VAL A 82 0.59 4.16 3.39
N THR A 83 -0.12 5.08 4.02
CA THR A 83 -1.13 5.90 3.34
C THR A 83 -1.18 7.29 3.94
N ALA A 84 -1.25 8.27 3.06
CA ALA A 84 -1.39 9.69 3.37
C ALA A 84 -2.49 10.28 2.47
N GLY A 85 -2.58 11.60 2.36
CA GLY A 85 -3.50 12.27 1.45
C GLY A 85 -3.62 13.74 1.81
N PHE A 86 -4.80 14.31 1.55
CA PHE A 86 -5.21 15.57 2.19
C PHE A 86 -5.00 15.54 3.70
N ASP A 87 -5.15 16.69 4.35
CA ASP A 87 -4.98 16.83 5.80
C ASP A 87 -5.73 15.72 6.58
N ILE A 88 -4.96 14.68 6.95
CA ILE A 88 -5.54 13.48 7.55
C ILE A 88 -6.07 13.78 8.94
N THR A 89 -5.60 14.86 9.59
CA THR A 89 -5.97 15.23 10.96
C THR A 89 -7.47 15.52 11.09
N HIS A 90 -8.12 15.91 9.99
CA HIS A 90 -9.56 16.17 9.92
C HIS A 90 -10.42 14.93 9.61
N THR A 91 -9.83 13.74 9.47
CA THR A 91 -10.55 12.53 9.05
C THR A 91 -11.10 11.72 10.24
N VAL A 92 -12.16 10.94 10.01
CA VAL A 92 -12.71 10.02 11.02
C VAL A 92 -11.68 8.96 11.38
N ARG A 93 -11.05 8.33 10.38
CA ARG A 93 -9.96 7.36 10.58
C ARG A 93 -8.82 7.91 11.45
N TYR A 94 -8.41 9.18 11.32
CA TYR A 94 -7.38 9.76 12.18
C TYR A 94 -7.78 9.75 13.65
N ARG A 95 -8.98 10.26 13.97
CA ARG A 95 -9.52 10.22 15.34
C ARG A 95 -9.68 8.80 15.86
N ASN A 96 -10.10 7.86 15.01
CA ASN A 96 -10.19 6.45 15.38
C ASN A 96 -8.81 5.87 15.74
N ILE A 97 -7.79 6.04 14.89
CA ILE A 97 -6.46 5.45 15.12
C ILE A 97 -5.76 6.01 16.36
N GLN A 98 -6.06 7.25 16.76
CA GLN A 98 -5.55 7.80 18.03
C GLN A 98 -5.96 6.99 19.26
N THR A 99 -7.04 6.22 19.20
CA THR A 99 -7.62 5.52 20.36
C THR A 99 -7.82 4.03 20.15
N ASN A 100 -8.00 3.59 18.90
CA ASN A 100 -8.12 2.20 18.51
C ASN A 100 -7.23 1.95 17.27
N PRO A 101 -6.04 1.34 17.44
CA PRO A 101 -5.11 1.15 16.34
C PRO A 101 -5.53 0.02 15.40
N ARG A 102 -6.56 -0.77 15.70
CA ARG A 102 -6.94 -1.94 14.90
C ARG A 102 -7.59 -1.52 13.60
N VAL A 103 -7.10 -2.07 12.49
CA VAL A 103 -7.58 -1.77 11.14
C VAL A 103 -7.74 -3.02 10.30
N SER A 104 -8.58 -2.92 9.28
CA SER A 104 -8.60 -3.85 8.17
C SER A 104 -8.55 -3.05 6.88
N VAL A 105 -7.76 -3.48 5.93
CA VAL A 105 -7.70 -2.86 4.61
C VAL A 105 -7.91 -3.88 3.50
N VAL A 106 -8.49 -3.44 2.40
CA VAL A 106 -8.75 -4.27 1.22
C VAL A 106 -8.31 -3.56 -0.04
N VAL A 107 -7.61 -4.28 -0.92
CA VAL A 107 -7.34 -3.88 -2.30
C VAL A 107 -7.96 -4.96 -3.18
N ASP A 108 -8.86 -4.55 -4.07
CA ASP A 108 -9.63 -5.44 -4.94
C ASP A 108 -9.94 -4.78 -6.28
N ASP A 109 -10.03 -5.61 -7.31
CA ASP A 109 -10.47 -5.29 -8.65
C ASP A 109 -11.10 -6.52 -9.33
N LEU A 110 -11.56 -6.34 -10.56
CA LEU A 110 -12.03 -7.42 -11.42
C LEU A 110 -10.95 -7.70 -12.47
N GLY A 111 -10.39 -8.91 -12.46
CA GLY A 111 -9.48 -9.38 -13.51
C GLY A 111 -10.21 -9.59 -14.84
N SER A 112 -11.49 -9.92 -14.78
CA SER A 112 -12.43 -9.90 -15.91
C SER A 112 -13.88 -9.81 -15.40
N THR A 113 -14.77 -9.27 -16.22
CA THR A 113 -16.24 -9.29 -16.02
C THR A 113 -16.92 -10.44 -16.73
N ASP A 114 -16.29 -11.00 -17.78
CA ASP A 114 -16.74 -12.18 -18.51
C ASP A 114 -15.53 -12.99 -18.99
N PRO A 115 -15.24 -14.16 -18.38
CA PRO A 115 -15.90 -14.72 -17.20
C PRO A 115 -15.66 -13.86 -15.94
N TRP A 116 -16.59 -13.91 -14.97
CA TRP A 116 -16.48 -13.18 -13.71
C TRP A 116 -15.25 -13.65 -12.90
N SER A 117 -14.28 -12.76 -12.69
CA SER A 117 -13.01 -13.09 -12.02
C SER A 117 -12.58 -12.00 -11.03
N PRO A 118 -13.14 -11.97 -9.81
CA PRO A 118 -12.72 -11.04 -8.76
C PRO A 118 -11.41 -11.51 -8.11
N ARG A 119 -10.51 -10.56 -7.85
CA ARG A 119 -9.25 -10.81 -7.13
C ARG A 119 -8.99 -9.73 -6.11
N GLY A 120 -8.13 -10.04 -5.14
CA GLY A 120 -7.78 -9.04 -4.13
C GLY A 120 -7.03 -9.60 -2.94
N ILE A 121 -6.68 -8.66 -2.07
CA ILE A 121 -5.93 -8.89 -0.84
C ILE A 121 -6.54 -8.06 0.29
N LYS A 122 -6.76 -8.73 1.42
CA LYS A 122 -7.17 -8.14 2.69
C LYS A 122 -6.02 -8.25 3.68
N VAL A 123 -5.73 -7.15 4.34
CA VAL A 123 -4.76 -7.09 5.43
C VAL A 123 -5.46 -6.66 6.71
N ILE A 124 -5.28 -7.45 7.76
CA ILE A 124 -5.71 -7.11 9.13
C ILE A 124 -4.45 -6.81 9.92
N GLY A 125 -4.45 -5.75 10.70
CA GLY A 125 -3.34 -5.39 11.55
C GLY A 125 -3.57 -4.12 12.35
N THR A 126 -2.49 -3.43 12.68
CA THR A 126 -2.53 -2.17 13.44
C THR A 126 -2.00 -1.02 12.63
N ALA A 127 -2.59 0.16 12.80
CA ALA A 127 -2.11 1.41 12.26
C ALA A 127 -1.52 2.30 13.37
N VAL A 128 -0.43 2.99 13.04
CA VAL A 128 0.09 4.12 13.81
C VAL A 128 0.06 5.37 12.95
N ILE A 129 -0.05 6.52 13.60
CA ILE A 129 0.13 7.83 12.95
C ILE A 129 1.59 8.23 13.15
N GLU A 130 2.31 8.47 12.06
CA GLU A 130 3.70 8.93 12.09
C GLU A 130 3.86 10.22 11.29
N ASP A 131 4.86 11.03 11.67
CA ASP A 131 5.26 12.20 10.89
C ASP A 131 6.23 11.76 9.78
N SER A 132 6.00 12.29 8.58
CA SER A 132 6.89 12.13 7.44
C SER A 132 7.28 13.48 6.88
N GLY A 133 8.26 14.14 7.51
CA GLY A 133 8.78 15.43 7.04
C GLY A 133 7.73 16.54 7.16
N GLY A 134 7.01 16.56 8.28
CA GLY A 134 5.95 17.54 8.56
C GLY A 134 4.58 17.18 7.97
N SER A 135 4.45 15.99 7.35
CA SER A 135 3.19 15.48 6.82
C SER A 135 2.78 14.19 7.56
N PRO A 136 1.71 14.22 8.37
CA PRO A 136 1.21 13.03 9.03
C PRO A 136 0.75 11.96 8.04
N ARG A 137 1.08 10.70 8.31
CA ARG A 137 0.61 9.54 7.55
C ARG A 137 0.25 8.38 8.47
N PHE A 138 -0.54 7.45 7.95
CA PHE A 138 -0.76 6.16 8.60
C PHE A 138 0.29 5.17 8.11
N ARG A 139 0.89 4.43 9.05
CA ARG A 139 1.66 3.21 8.78
C ARG A 139 0.89 2.04 9.35
N ILE A 140 0.56 1.08 8.49
CA ILE A 140 -0.20 -0.12 8.82
C ILE A 140 0.76 -1.31 8.80
N THR A 141 0.87 -1.98 9.94
CA THR A 141 1.69 -3.18 10.10
C THR A 141 0.80 -4.42 9.97
N PRO A 142 1.00 -5.25 8.94
CA PRO A 142 0.23 -6.48 8.75
C PRO A 142 0.41 -7.49 9.89
N GLU A 143 -0.69 -8.09 10.34
CA GLU A 143 -0.71 -9.25 11.25
C GLU A 143 -1.27 -10.48 10.54
N VAL A 144 -2.30 -10.30 9.72
CA VAL A 144 -2.92 -11.34 8.90
C VAL A 144 -3.13 -10.84 7.49
N ILE A 145 -2.71 -11.65 6.52
CA ILE A 145 -2.94 -11.43 5.10
C ILE A 145 -3.89 -12.50 4.59
N ILE A 146 -4.89 -12.10 3.80
CA ILE A 146 -5.78 -13.00 3.08
C ILE A 146 -5.82 -12.54 1.63
N SER A 147 -5.39 -13.38 0.69
CA SER A 147 -5.44 -13.08 -0.75
C SER A 147 -6.25 -14.14 -1.51
N TRP A 148 -6.81 -13.75 -2.65
CA TRP A 148 -7.55 -14.63 -3.55
C TRP A 148 -7.31 -14.20 -4.99
N ALA A 149 -7.22 -15.17 -5.90
CA ALA A 149 -6.98 -14.94 -7.34
C ALA A 149 -5.76 -14.06 -7.67
N ILE A 150 -4.75 -14.06 -6.79
CA ILE A 150 -3.46 -13.34 -6.97
C ILE A 150 -2.31 -14.33 -7.10
N ASN A 151 -2.11 -15.18 -6.08
CA ASN A 151 -1.03 -16.17 -6.08
C ASN A 151 -1.35 -17.38 -6.98
N ASP A 152 -2.63 -17.76 -7.03
CA ASP A 152 -3.19 -18.76 -7.93
C ASP A 152 -4.30 -18.09 -8.75
N THR A 153 -4.12 -18.03 -10.06
CA THR A 153 -5.04 -17.40 -11.01
C THR A 153 -5.88 -18.43 -11.79
N THR A 154 -5.91 -19.68 -11.33
CA THR A 154 -6.71 -20.74 -11.94
C THR A 154 -8.19 -20.32 -12.02
N PRO A 155 -8.84 -20.41 -13.19
CA PRO A 155 -10.25 -20.03 -13.33
C PRO A 155 -11.18 -20.82 -12.42
N GLY A 156 -12.21 -20.15 -11.88
CA GLY A 156 -13.21 -20.74 -11.00
C GLY A 156 -13.37 -19.97 -9.68
N ILE A 157 -13.93 -20.62 -8.67
CA ILE A 157 -14.04 -20.03 -7.32
C ILE A 157 -12.63 -20.00 -6.71
N PRO A 158 -12.05 -18.82 -6.45
CA PRO A 158 -10.68 -18.76 -5.97
C PRO A 158 -10.59 -19.25 -4.51
N LYS A 159 -9.49 -19.94 -4.20
CA LYS A 159 -9.15 -20.26 -2.81
C LYS A 159 -8.73 -19.00 -2.08
N MET A 160 -9.23 -18.83 -0.86
CA MET A 160 -8.78 -17.79 0.06
C MET A 160 -7.52 -18.26 0.78
N GLU A 161 -6.38 -17.65 0.47
CA GLU A 161 -5.11 -17.94 1.10
C GLU A 161 -4.91 -17.05 2.32
N ARG A 162 -5.08 -17.61 3.51
CA ARG A 162 -4.89 -16.89 4.78
C ARG A 162 -3.52 -17.20 5.38
N ARG A 163 -2.76 -16.17 5.75
CA ARG A 163 -1.46 -16.28 6.44
C ARG A 163 -1.38 -15.33 7.63
N LYS A 164 -0.93 -15.82 8.78
CA LYS A 164 -0.54 -15.00 9.94
C LYS A 164 0.94 -14.66 9.78
N VAL A 165 1.29 -13.38 9.83
CA VAL A 165 2.65 -12.89 9.54
C VAL A 165 3.30 -12.18 10.73
N ARG A 166 2.53 -11.87 11.77
CA ARG A 166 2.99 -11.40 13.09
C ARG A 166 2.08 -11.97 14.18
#